data_AF-A0A939CC46-F1
#
_entry.id   AF-A0A939CC46-F1
#
_cell.length_a   1.000
_cell.length_b   1.000
_cell.length_c   1.000
_cell.angle_alpha   90.00
_cell.angle_beta   90.00
_cell.angle_gamma   90.00
#
_symmetry.space_group_name_H-M   'P 1'
#
loop_
_entity.id
_entity.type
_entity.pdbx_description
1 polymer ?
#
loop_
_entity_poly.entity_id
_entity_poly.type
_entity_poly.pdbx_seq_one_letter_code
_entity_poly.pdbx_strand_id
1 'polypeptide(L)'
;DLGGPVNKAAWMAGNVLLAEGVYLPAIIVNVAICAVPFGYALATLFHKNRFNKELLDAGRNNFIMGFIGITEGAIPFTLVNPLRLVPINMLGGAIASGLGIALGMYDKMPPVGGIYGFFTVGNGWAYLIGLFAGAAFIGFVAPLFVNFNKQGEQTEGIALDDIEVSFEN
;
A
#
# COMPACT_ATOMS: atom_id res chain seq x y z
N ASP A 1 1.80 -3.93 5.66
CA ASP A 1 3.18 -4.43 5.73
C ASP A 1 4.30 -3.40 5.82
N LEU A 2 4.10 -2.15 5.34
CA LEU A 2 5.21 -1.20 5.17
C LEU A 2 5.51 -0.28 6.38
N GLY A 3 4.72 -0.33 7.46
CA GLY A 3 4.76 0.69 8.53
C GLY A 3 5.31 0.25 9.90
N GLY A 4 6.00 -0.89 9.97
CA GLY A 4 6.71 -1.31 11.19
C GLY A 4 5.80 -1.59 12.41
N PRO A 5 6.32 -1.45 13.66
CA PRO A 5 5.59 -1.79 14.89
C PRO A 5 4.29 -0.99 15.08
N VAL A 6 4.29 0.29 14.71
CA VAL A 6 3.10 1.16 14.79
C VAL A 6 2.00 0.65 13.89
N ASN A 7 2.32 0.26 12.65
CA ASN A 7 1.33 -0.31 11.73
C ASN A 7 0.79 -1.65 12.22
N LYS A 8 1.63 -2.49 12.84
CA LYS A 8 1.17 -3.76 13.44
C LYS A 8 0.20 -3.53 14.61
N ALA A 9 0.50 -2.58 15.48
CA ALA A 9 -0.38 -2.21 16.59
C ALA A 9 -1.72 -1.65 16.09
N ALA A 10 -1.68 -0.75 15.10
CA ALA A 10 -2.89 -0.19 14.49
C ALA A 10 -3.74 -1.27 13.80
N TRP A 11 -3.10 -2.21 13.08
CA TRP A 11 -3.78 -3.34 12.45
C TRP A 11 -4.47 -4.24 13.48
N MET A 12 -3.78 -4.57 14.58
CA MET A 12 -4.35 -5.35 15.67
C MET A 12 -5.56 -4.64 16.29
N ALA A 13 -5.45 -3.34 16.58
CA ALA A 13 -6.57 -2.56 17.11
C ALA A 13 -7.77 -2.54 16.15
N GLY A 14 -7.52 -2.40 14.84
CA GLY A 14 -8.57 -2.49 13.81
C GLY A 14 -9.27 -3.84 13.78
N ASN A 15 -8.52 -4.94 13.93
CA ASN A 15 -9.08 -6.29 13.97
C ASN A 15 -9.92 -6.55 15.22
N VAL A 16 -9.53 -5.99 16.37
CA VAL A 16 -10.35 -6.04 17.59
C VAL A 16 -11.68 -5.34 17.35
N LEU A 17 -11.66 -4.12 16.79
CA LEU A 17 -12.88 -3.37 16.47
C LEU A 17 -13.77 -4.09 15.45
N LEU A 18 -13.16 -4.75 14.45
CA LEU A 18 -13.87 -5.58 13.48
C LEU A 18 -14.59 -6.75 14.15
N ALA A 19 -13.95 -7.41 15.13
CA ALA A 19 -14.54 -8.50 15.90
C ALA A 19 -15.74 -8.03 16.75
N GLU A 20 -15.69 -6.80 17.27
CA GLU A 20 -16.77 -6.15 18.02
C GLU A 20 -17.89 -5.57 17.12
N GLY A 21 -17.83 -5.80 15.80
CA GLY A 21 -18.85 -5.32 14.87
C GLY A 21 -18.70 -3.85 14.43
N VAL A 22 -17.57 -3.20 14.74
CA VAL A 22 -17.26 -1.83 14.32
C VAL A 22 -16.43 -1.89 13.03
N TYR A 23 -17.08 -1.72 11.88
CA TYR A 23 -16.49 -1.99 10.57
C TYR A 23 -15.74 -0.82 9.93
N LEU A 24 -16.08 0.41 10.31
CA LEU A 24 -15.48 1.62 9.73
C LEU A 24 -13.93 1.61 9.77
N PRO A 25 -13.25 1.26 10.89
CA PRO A 25 -11.79 1.15 10.93
C PRO A 25 -11.22 0.17 9.90
N ALA A 26 -11.85 -0.97 9.71
CA ALA A 26 -11.38 -1.98 8.76
C ALA A 26 -11.61 -1.52 7.30
N ILE A 27 -12.72 -0.82 7.03
CA ILE A 27 -13.00 -0.21 5.72
C ILE A 27 -11.96 0.84 5.35
N ILE A 28 -11.65 1.76 6.27
CA ILE A 28 -10.69 2.84 5.98
C ILE A 28 -9.29 2.28 5.73
N VAL A 29 -8.91 1.21 6.43
CA VAL A 29 -7.62 0.54 6.20
C VAL A 29 -7.60 -0.14 4.82
N ASN A 30 -8.70 -0.78 4.41
CA ASN A 30 -8.80 -1.40 3.09
C ASN A 30 -8.60 -0.40 1.94
N VAL A 31 -9.21 0.79 2.04
CA VAL A 31 -9.01 1.88 1.06
C VAL A 31 -7.53 2.27 0.95
N ALA A 32 -6.87 2.47 2.10
CA ALA A 32 -5.47 2.87 2.16
C ALA A 32 -4.53 1.80 1.57
N ILE A 33 -4.78 0.53 1.91
CA ILE A 33 -4.04 -0.63 1.43
C ILE A 33 -4.07 -0.72 -0.10
N CYS A 34 -5.23 -0.54 -0.72
CA CYS A 34 -5.37 -0.61 -2.17
C CYS A 34 -4.70 0.57 -2.88
N ALA A 35 -4.68 1.76 -2.27
CA ALA A 35 -4.14 2.97 -2.88
C ALA A 35 -2.62 2.88 -3.15
N VAL A 36 -1.86 2.19 -2.31
CA VAL A 36 -0.39 2.09 -2.43
C VAL A 36 0.08 1.35 -3.70
N PRO A 37 -0.31 0.08 -3.97
CA PRO A 37 0.07 -0.62 -5.18
C PRO A 37 -0.46 0.09 -6.44
N PHE A 38 -1.69 0.62 -6.42
CA PHE A 38 -2.19 1.45 -7.51
C PHE A 38 -1.33 2.69 -7.73
N GLY A 39 -0.87 3.34 -6.65
CA GLY A 39 0.01 4.49 -6.75
C GLY A 39 1.32 4.18 -7.45
N TYR A 40 1.96 3.05 -7.11
CA TYR A 40 3.18 2.63 -7.80
C TYR A 40 2.95 2.17 -9.24
N ALA A 41 1.82 1.52 -9.51
CA ALA A 41 1.37 1.24 -10.87
C ALA A 41 1.24 2.54 -11.70
N LEU A 42 0.57 3.57 -11.17
CA LEU A 42 0.48 4.89 -11.81
C LEU A 42 1.86 5.56 -11.93
N ALA A 43 2.72 5.43 -10.92
CA ALA A 43 4.07 5.97 -10.93
C ALA A 43 4.87 5.43 -12.13
N THR A 44 4.80 4.12 -12.36
CA THR A 44 5.51 3.47 -13.47
C THR A 44 4.94 3.85 -14.84
N LEU A 45 3.63 4.13 -14.92
CA LEU A 45 2.97 4.58 -16.15
C LEU A 45 3.36 6.01 -16.53
N PHE A 46 3.33 6.95 -15.58
CA PHE A 46 3.56 8.38 -15.84
C PHE A 46 5.04 8.77 -15.80
N HIS A 47 5.85 8.13 -14.94
CA HIS A 47 7.25 8.49 -14.71
C HIS A 47 8.22 7.39 -15.14
N LYS A 48 7.88 6.63 -16.19
CA LYS A 48 8.66 5.49 -16.73
C LYS A 48 10.18 5.69 -16.81
N ASN A 49 10.66 6.90 -17.10
CA ASN A 49 12.11 7.21 -17.20
C ASN A 49 12.85 7.18 -15.85
N ARG A 50 12.12 7.08 -14.73
CA ARG A 50 12.65 7.05 -13.36
C ARG A 50 12.73 5.63 -12.80
N PHE A 51 12.34 4.60 -13.55
CA PHE A 51 12.26 3.22 -13.09
C PHE A 51 13.14 2.29 -13.93
N ASN A 52 13.81 1.34 -13.25
CA ASN A 52 14.50 0.26 -13.93
C ASN A 52 13.50 -0.74 -14.55
N LYS A 53 14.00 -1.65 -15.40
CA LYS A 53 13.13 -2.62 -16.09
C LYS A 53 12.33 -3.50 -15.14
N GLU A 54 12.96 -3.98 -14.08
CA GLU A 54 12.33 -4.85 -13.07
C GLU A 54 11.15 -4.15 -12.38
N LEU A 55 11.31 -2.89 -11.96
CA LEU A 55 10.24 -2.12 -11.31
C LEU A 55 9.17 -1.67 -12.31
N LEU A 56 9.50 -1.47 -13.59
CA LEU A 56 8.48 -1.25 -14.61
C LEU A 56 7.58 -2.48 -14.81
N ASP A 57 8.17 -3.68 -14.83
CA ASP A 57 7.42 -4.92 -14.95
C ASP A 57 6.62 -5.22 -13.68
N ALA A 58 7.21 -5.00 -12.49
CA ALA A 58 6.50 -5.07 -11.23
C ALA A 58 5.33 -4.06 -11.16
N GLY A 59 5.50 -2.87 -11.75
CA GLY A 59 4.47 -1.83 -11.82
C GLY A 59 3.24 -2.27 -12.59
N ARG A 60 3.42 -3.06 -13.65
CA ARG A 60 2.32 -3.66 -14.41
C ARG A 60 1.56 -4.69 -13.57
N ASN A 61 2.28 -5.52 -12.82
CA ASN A 61 1.67 -6.49 -11.90
C ASN A 61 0.91 -5.78 -10.76
N ASN A 62 1.40 -4.61 -10.33
CA ASN A 62 0.75 -3.82 -9.28
C ASN A 62 -0.63 -3.29 -9.65
N PHE A 63 -0.97 -3.13 -10.95
CA PHE A 63 -2.34 -2.83 -11.35
C PHE A 63 -3.31 -3.94 -10.94
N ILE A 64 -2.91 -5.20 -11.15
CA ILE A 64 -3.72 -6.37 -10.80
C ILE A 64 -3.74 -6.54 -9.27
N MET A 65 -2.58 -6.40 -8.62
CA MET A 65 -2.48 -6.54 -7.16
C MET A 65 -3.31 -5.48 -6.44
N GLY A 66 -3.27 -4.21 -6.87
CA GLY A 66 -4.11 -3.16 -6.30
C GLY A 66 -5.60 -3.40 -6.52
N PHE A 67 -5.98 -3.97 -7.66
CA PHE A 67 -7.38 -4.31 -7.95
C PHE A 67 -7.93 -5.37 -6.99
N ILE A 68 -7.14 -6.40 -6.69
CA ILE A 68 -7.51 -7.50 -5.80
C ILE A 68 -7.31 -7.12 -4.31
N GLY A 69 -6.50 -6.10 -4.01
CA GLY A 69 -6.20 -5.64 -2.65
C GLY A 69 -4.97 -6.29 -2.03
N ILE A 70 -4.04 -6.78 -2.86
CA ILE A 70 -2.75 -7.34 -2.46
C ILE A 70 -1.73 -6.20 -2.38
N THR A 71 -1.02 -6.08 -1.26
CA THR A 71 -0.10 -4.94 -1.01
C THR A 71 1.37 -5.28 -1.14
N GLU A 72 1.68 -6.56 -1.27
CA GLU A 72 3.02 -7.12 -1.35
C GLU A 72 3.76 -6.61 -2.58
N GLY A 73 3.04 -6.33 -3.67
CA GLY A 73 3.58 -5.69 -4.87
C GLY A 73 4.19 -4.31 -4.65
N ALA A 74 3.84 -3.61 -3.57
CA ALA A 74 4.40 -2.32 -3.21
C ALA A 74 5.70 -2.41 -2.39
N ILE A 75 6.03 -3.58 -1.84
CA ILE A 75 7.26 -3.81 -1.07
C ILE A 75 8.52 -3.49 -1.89
N PRO A 76 8.74 -4.06 -3.09
CA PRO A 76 9.98 -3.80 -3.84
C PRO A 76 10.18 -2.33 -4.17
N PHE A 77 9.10 -1.56 -4.38
CA PHE A 77 9.17 -0.13 -4.60
C PHE A 77 9.59 0.62 -3.34
N THR A 78 8.94 0.30 -2.21
CA THR A 78 9.17 0.99 -0.94
C THR A 78 10.59 0.74 -0.41
N LEU A 79 11.16 -0.44 -0.68
CA LEU A 79 12.52 -0.80 -0.29
C LEU A 79 13.61 0.01 -1.02
N VAL A 80 13.32 0.67 -2.14
CA VAL A 80 14.30 1.53 -2.84
C VAL A 80 14.73 2.71 -1.97
N ASN A 81 13.81 3.29 -1.20
CA ASN A 81 14.14 4.34 -0.23
C ASN A 81 13.08 4.36 0.89
N PRO A 82 13.19 3.48 1.89
CA PRO A 82 12.17 3.33 2.94
C PRO A 82 11.92 4.63 3.70
N LEU A 83 12.98 5.38 4.00
CA LEU A 83 12.92 6.62 4.76
C LEU A 83 12.03 7.69 4.12
N ARG A 84 11.98 7.74 2.79
CA ARG A 84 11.12 8.69 2.06
C ARG A 84 9.78 8.08 1.67
N LEU A 85 9.78 6.82 1.27
CA LEU A 85 8.60 6.19 0.69
C LEU A 85 7.58 5.76 1.75
N VAL A 86 8.00 5.32 2.93
CA VAL A 86 7.06 4.97 4.00
C VAL A 86 6.18 6.17 4.39
N PRO A 87 6.73 7.36 4.68
CA PRO A 87 5.91 8.55 4.94
C PRO A 87 4.98 8.93 3.77
N ILE A 88 5.47 8.85 2.52
CA ILE A 88 4.65 9.16 1.33
C ILE A 88 3.48 8.18 1.22
N ASN A 89 3.70 6.89 1.45
CA ASN A 89 2.65 5.87 1.41
C ASN A 89 1.65 6.05 2.55
N MET A 90 2.10 6.41 3.75
CA MET A 90 1.24 6.73 4.89
C MET A 90 0.33 7.93 4.57
N LEU A 91 0.90 9.00 4.01
CA LEU A 91 0.12 10.18 3.60
C LEU A 91 -0.85 9.85 2.46
N GLY A 92 -0.43 9.08 1.47
CA GLY A 92 -1.31 8.63 0.39
C GLY A 92 -2.48 7.78 0.89
N GLY A 93 -2.23 6.86 1.83
CA GLY A 93 -3.27 6.09 2.50
C GLY A 93 -4.21 6.97 3.33
N ALA A 94 -3.67 7.93 4.08
CA ALA A 94 -4.48 8.89 4.85
C ALA A 94 -5.36 9.77 3.95
N ILE A 95 -4.84 10.23 2.81
CA ILE A 95 -5.62 10.95 1.80
C ILE A 95 -6.72 10.05 1.26
N ALA A 96 -6.41 8.79 0.93
CA ALA A 96 -7.37 7.87 0.36
C ALA A 96 -8.58 7.66 1.28
N SER A 97 -8.30 7.31 2.53
CA SER A 97 -9.32 7.03 3.53
C SER A 97 -10.03 8.30 4.00
N GLY A 98 -9.27 9.36 4.27
CA GLY A 98 -9.81 10.63 4.76
C GLY A 98 -10.72 11.30 3.75
N LEU A 99 -10.35 11.30 2.47
CA LEU A 99 -11.21 11.83 1.41
C LEU A 99 -12.46 10.98 1.22
N GLY A 100 -12.34 9.65 1.29
CA GLY A 100 -13.50 8.75 1.24
C GLY A 100 -14.53 9.10 2.33
N ILE A 101 -14.09 9.23 3.58
CA ILE A 101 -14.95 9.62 4.71
C ILE A 101 -15.51 11.02 4.52
N ALA A 102 -14.69 11.99 4.11
CA ALA A 102 -15.12 13.37 3.89
C ALA A 102 -16.21 13.50 2.81
N LEU A 103 -16.19 12.62 1.80
CA LEU A 103 -17.20 12.51 0.76
C LEU A 103 -18.43 11.69 1.19
N GLY A 104 -18.50 11.27 2.44
CA GLY A 104 -19.66 10.58 3.02
C GLY A 104 -19.64 9.06 2.87
N MET A 105 -18.47 8.43 2.68
CA MET A 105 -18.34 6.98 2.80
C MET A 105 -18.61 6.55 4.26
N TYR A 106 -19.46 5.55 4.44
CA TYR A 106 -19.76 4.96 5.75
C TYR A 106 -19.84 3.43 5.66
N ASP A 107 -19.77 2.76 6.80
CA ASP A 107 -19.81 1.31 6.87
C ASP A 107 -21.21 0.74 6.66
N LYS A 108 -21.33 -0.21 5.73
CA LYS A 108 -22.60 -0.90 5.42
C LYS A 108 -22.56 -2.38 5.80
N MET A 109 -21.41 -3.02 5.61
CA MET A 109 -21.15 -4.42 5.95
C MET A 109 -19.65 -4.62 6.18
N PRO A 110 -19.19 -5.79 6.67
CA PRO A 110 -17.77 -6.09 6.79
C PRO A 110 -17.01 -5.87 5.48
N PRO A 111 -15.76 -5.36 5.51
CA PRO A 111 -15.03 -5.02 4.31
C PRO A 111 -14.65 -6.25 3.49
N VAL A 112 -14.68 -6.08 2.16
CA VAL A 112 -14.12 -7.03 1.19
C VAL A 112 -12.86 -6.40 0.59
N GLY A 113 -11.80 -7.20 0.47
CA GLY A 113 -10.50 -6.75 -0.04
C GLY A 113 -10.56 -6.18 -1.45
N GLY A 114 -9.67 -5.23 -1.74
CA GLY A 114 -9.46 -4.71 -3.08
C GLY A 114 -10.40 -3.57 -3.47
N ILE A 115 -10.45 -3.29 -4.78
CA ILE A 115 -11.31 -2.24 -5.31
C ILE A 115 -12.79 -2.56 -5.06
N TYR A 116 -13.15 -3.85 -5.01
CA TYR A 116 -14.50 -4.35 -4.76
C TYR A 116 -15.07 -3.95 -3.39
N GLY A 117 -14.22 -3.44 -2.49
CA GLY A 117 -14.64 -2.84 -1.22
C GLY A 117 -15.72 -1.77 -1.38
N PHE A 118 -15.86 -1.14 -2.55
CA PHE A 118 -16.94 -0.19 -2.83
C PHE A 118 -18.35 -0.79 -2.67
N PHE A 119 -18.53 -2.11 -2.82
CA PHE A 119 -19.82 -2.78 -2.58
C PHE A 119 -20.15 -2.92 -1.08
N THR A 120 -19.14 -2.88 -0.22
CA THR A 120 -19.26 -3.10 1.23
C THR A 120 -19.52 -1.83 2.03
N VAL A 121 -19.49 -0.67 1.37
CA VAL A 121 -19.67 0.64 1.98
C VAL A 121 -20.91 1.34 1.44
N GLY A 122 -21.46 2.24 2.24
CA GLY A 122 -22.35 3.28 1.73
C GLY A 122 -21.56 4.29 0.91
N ASN A 123 -22.19 4.85 -0.13
CA ASN A 123 -21.53 5.77 -1.07
C ASN A 123 -20.24 5.19 -1.68
N GLY A 124 -20.33 4.00 -2.32
CA GLY A 124 -19.17 3.35 -2.96
C GLY A 124 -18.42 4.21 -3.99
N TRP A 125 -19.05 5.21 -4.58
CA TRP A 125 -18.35 6.19 -5.42
C TRP A 125 -17.32 7.02 -4.62
N ALA A 126 -17.59 7.36 -3.36
CA ALA A 126 -16.66 8.07 -2.47
C ALA A 126 -15.44 7.21 -2.12
N TYR A 127 -15.64 5.90 -1.94
CA TYR A 127 -14.55 4.92 -1.79
C TYR A 127 -13.61 4.96 -2.99
N LEU A 128 -14.16 4.91 -4.20
CA LEU A 128 -13.36 4.92 -5.43
C LEU A 128 -12.61 6.24 -5.61
N ILE A 129 -13.26 7.38 -5.37
CA ILE A 129 -12.61 8.70 -5.45
C ILE A 129 -11.47 8.79 -4.44
N GLY A 130 -11.69 8.38 -3.18
CA GLY A 130 -10.65 8.34 -2.16
C GLY A 130 -9.47 7.47 -2.59
N LEU A 131 -9.72 6.21 -2.94
CA LEU A 131 -8.72 5.26 -3.40
C LEU A 131 -7.85 5.84 -4.54
N PHE A 132 -8.49 6.37 -5.59
CA PHE A 132 -7.76 6.92 -6.73
C PHE A 132 -7.05 8.24 -6.41
N ALA A 133 -7.57 9.06 -5.50
CA ALA A 133 -6.89 10.27 -5.05
C ALA A 133 -5.60 9.95 -4.29
N GLY A 134 -5.64 8.98 -3.36
CA GLY A 134 -4.45 8.52 -2.65
C GLY A 134 -3.44 7.83 -3.58
N ALA A 135 -3.91 7.00 -4.50
CA ALA A 135 -3.06 6.38 -5.52
C ALA A 135 -2.41 7.44 -6.42
N ALA A 136 -3.16 8.43 -6.89
CA ALA A 136 -2.62 9.53 -7.68
C ALA A 136 -1.55 10.29 -6.88
N PHE A 137 -1.82 10.64 -5.63
CA PHE A 137 -0.85 11.27 -4.75
C PHE A 137 0.47 10.49 -4.70
N ILE A 138 0.43 9.18 -4.41
CA ILE A 138 1.63 8.34 -4.37
C ILE A 138 2.32 8.31 -5.75
N GLY A 139 1.54 8.13 -6.82
CA GLY A 139 2.04 8.01 -8.19
C GLY A 139 2.75 9.25 -8.72
N PHE A 140 2.34 10.43 -8.28
CA PHE A 140 2.99 11.70 -8.63
C PHE A 140 4.10 12.07 -7.65
N VAL A 141 3.92 11.86 -6.35
CA VAL A 141 4.86 12.34 -5.34
C VAL A 141 6.08 11.42 -5.22
N ALA A 142 5.90 10.10 -5.19
CA ALA A 142 7.02 9.18 -4.98
C ALA A 142 8.15 9.32 -6.04
N PRO A 143 7.86 9.42 -7.35
CA PRO A 143 8.91 9.59 -8.38
C PRO A 143 9.63 10.93 -8.34
N LEU A 144 9.03 11.96 -7.72
CA LEU A 144 9.68 13.27 -7.54
C LEU A 144 10.80 13.18 -6.49
N PHE A 145 10.53 12.48 -5.38
CA PHE A 145 11.47 12.37 -4.25
C PHE A 145 12.47 11.21 -4.37
N VAL A 146 12.14 10.19 -5.17
CA VAL A 146 12.96 8.98 -5.33
C VAL A 146 13.18 8.69 -6.81
N ASN A 147 14.43 8.37 -7.15
CA ASN A 147 14.78 7.86 -8.47
C ASN A 147 14.94 6.35 -8.37
N PHE A 148 13.98 5.61 -8.92
CA PHE A 148 13.91 4.15 -8.88
C PHE A 148 14.87 3.46 -9.88
N ASN A 149 15.69 4.22 -10.61
CA ASN A 149 16.80 3.66 -11.40
C ASN A 149 18.01 3.30 -10.54
N LYS A 150 18.15 3.92 -9.37
CA LYS A 150 19.26 3.63 -8.46
C LYS A 150 18.79 2.52 -7.52
N GLN A 151 19.39 1.33 -7.61
CA GLN A 151 19.26 0.35 -6.54
C GLN A 151 19.76 1.03 -5.26
N GLY A 152 18.92 1.04 -4.22
CA GLY A 152 19.34 1.58 -2.93
C GLY A 152 20.54 0.78 -2.43
N GLU A 153 21.65 1.46 -2.17
CA GLU A 153 22.68 0.92 -1.28
C GLU A 153 22.02 0.62 0.07
N GLN A 154 22.21 -0.60 0.57
CA GLN A 154 21.79 -1.13 1.88
C GLN A 154 20.35 -1.67 2.00
N THR A 155 20.22 -2.98 1.84
CA THR A 155 20.20 -3.88 3.01
C THR A 155 21.00 -5.10 2.58
N GLU A 156 22.17 -5.33 3.19
CA GLU A 156 22.75 -6.67 3.24
C GLU A 156 21.67 -7.56 3.84
N GLY A 157 20.91 -8.23 2.97
CA GLY A 157 20.19 -9.40 3.38
C GLY A 157 21.26 -10.34 3.87
N ILE A 158 21.20 -10.69 5.16
CA ILE A 158 21.90 -11.87 5.68
C ILE A 158 21.62 -12.96 4.64
N ALA A 159 22.66 -13.40 3.94
CA ALA A 159 22.50 -14.46 2.98
C ALA A 159 21.97 -15.65 3.77
N LEU A 160 20.93 -16.32 3.28
CA LEU A 160 20.48 -17.59 3.89
C LEU A 160 21.59 -18.65 3.88
N ASP A 161 22.67 -18.39 3.13
CA ASP A 161 23.90 -19.16 3.07
C ASP A 161 24.81 -18.95 4.31
N ASP A 162 24.60 -17.91 5.13
CA ASP A 162 25.37 -17.65 6.35
C ASP A 162 24.83 -18.41 7.59
N ILE A 163 23.72 -19.14 7.44
CA ILE A 163 23.18 -19.99 8.50
C ILE A 163 23.73 -21.41 8.33
N GLU A 164 25.02 -21.60 8.61
CA GLU A 164 25.57 -22.93 8.85
C GLU A 164 24.96 -23.47 10.15
N VAL A 165 23.93 -24.31 10.02
CA VAL A 165 23.40 -25.11 11.13
C VAL A 165 24.34 -26.28 11.36
N SER A 166 25.37 -26.09 12.19
CA SER A 166 26.17 -27.19 12.70
C SER A 166 25.37 -27.92 13.79
N PHE A 167 24.90 -29.13 13.49
CA PHE A 167 24.46 -30.07 14.52
C PHE A 167 25.71 -30.75 15.10
N GLU A 168 26.15 -30.34 16.29
CA GLU A 168 27.03 -31.18 17.11
C GLU A 168 26.23 -32.42 17.56
N ASN A 169 26.72 -33.60 17.19
CA ASN A 169 26.19 -34.92 17.57
C ASN A 169 26.48 -35.25 19.03
#